data_AF-A0A667Y3W1-F1
#
_entry.id   AF-A0A667Y3W1-F1
#
_cell.length_a   1.000
_cell.length_b   1.000
_cell.length_c   1.000
_cell.angle_alpha   90.00
_cell.angle_beta   90.00
_cell.angle_gamma   90.00
#
_symmetry.space_group_name_H-M   'P 1'
#
loop_
_entity.id
_entity.type
_entity.pdbx_description
1 polymer ?
#
loop_
_entity_poly.entity_id
_entity_poly.type
_entity_poly.pdbx_seq_one_letter_code
_entity_poly.pdbx_strand_id
1 'polypeptide(L)'
;MIPLCLEVKSLTQRLAGQAFEVILGAEPSQDKRQPLALPPRRGVSLEELQRRQEAAEERRKSQEAAVLKQLAEKREREREVLHKARQENSAFSRKTEEKLQHKMEVNKENREARLHEQTHSKKDKKNKINLNK
;
A
#
# COMPACT_ATOMS: atom_id res chain seq x y z
N MET A 1 -40.51 67.97 8.48
CA MET A 1 -40.90 66.59 8.83
C MET A 1 -41.54 65.98 7.59
N ILE A 2 -40.98 64.91 7.03
CA ILE A 2 -41.58 64.22 5.87
C ILE A 2 -42.65 63.28 6.43
N PRO A 3 -43.93 63.37 6.01
CA PRO A 3 -44.95 62.43 6.44
C PRO A 3 -44.65 61.04 5.86
N LEU A 4 -44.53 60.02 6.72
CA LEU A 4 -44.50 58.62 6.30
C LEU A 4 -45.94 58.18 6.03
N CYS A 5 -46.21 57.66 4.84
CA CYS A 5 -47.51 57.09 4.49
C CYS A 5 -47.56 55.63 4.95
N LEU A 6 -48.56 55.29 5.77
CA LEU A 6 -48.81 53.93 6.24
C LEU A 6 -49.93 53.32 5.39
N GLU A 7 -49.61 52.28 4.62
CA GLU A 7 -50.58 51.50 3.83
C GLU A 7 -50.69 50.09 4.42
N VAL A 8 -51.92 49.62 4.67
CA VAL A 8 -52.18 48.27 5.19
C VAL A 8 -53.00 47.49 4.18
N LYS A 9 -52.48 46.35 3.72
CA LYS A 9 -53.16 45.43 2.80
C LYS A 9 -53.55 44.16 3.55
N SER A 10 -54.84 43.86 3.63
CA SER A 10 -55.31 42.61 4.21
C SER A 10 -54.97 41.43 3.29
N LEU A 11 -54.43 40.34 3.87
CA LEU A 11 -54.06 39.15 3.11
C LEU A 11 -55.06 38.01 3.34
N THR A 12 -55.31 37.64 4.60
CA THR A 12 -56.23 36.52 4.89
C THR A 12 -56.77 36.63 6.29
N GLN A 13 -58.05 36.32 6.48
CA GLN A 13 -58.68 36.25 7.80
C GLN A 13 -59.25 34.83 7.98
N ARG A 14 -58.94 34.21 9.12
CA ARG A 14 -59.41 32.89 9.51
C ARG A 14 -59.89 32.96 10.97
N LEU A 15 -60.63 31.95 11.43
CA LEU A 15 -61.10 31.87 12.82
C LEU A 15 -59.96 31.95 13.85
N ALA A 16 -58.77 31.49 13.48
CA ALA A 16 -57.57 31.52 14.33
C ALA A 16 -56.77 32.84 14.25
N GLY A 17 -57.14 33.80 13.39
CA GLY A 17 -56.47 35.10 13.31
C GLY A 17 -56.50 35.75 11.93
N GLN A 18 -55.92 36.95 11.85
CA GLN A 18 -55.83 37.75 10.64
C GLN A 18 -54.38 38.05 10.26
N ALA A 19 -54.09 37.94 8.97
CA ALA A 19 -52.83 38.32 8.35
C ALA A 19 -53.04 39.54 7.45
N PHE A 20 -52.12 40.50 7.55
CA PHE A 20 -52.06 41.70 6.72
C PHE A 20 -50.60 42.11 6.51
N GLU A 21 -50.34 42.79 5.40
CA GLU A 21 -49.05 43.38 5.05
C GLU A 21 -49.11 44.89 5.35
N VAL A 22 -48.16 45.41 6.12
CA VAL A 22 -48.03 46.84 6.40
C VAL A 22 -46.84 47.38 5.61
N ILE A 23 -47.11 48.34 4.74
CA ILE A 23 -46.09 49.01 3.93
C ILE A 23 -45.97 50.44 4.47
N LEU A 24 -44.79 50.75 4.99
CA LEU A 24 -44.43 52.10 5.44
C LEU A 24 -43.59 52.74 4.33
N GLY A 25 -44.14 53.73 3.64
CA GLY A 25 -43.48 54.41 2.53
C GLY A 25 -43.06 55.84 2.87
N ALA A 26 -41.82 56.20 2.50
CA ALA A 26 -41.38 57.59 2.34
C ALA A 26 -41.06 57.84 0.86
N GLU A 27 -42.08 57.91 -0.01
CA GLU A 27 -41.98 58.05 -1.49
C GLU A 27 -41.13 56.97 -2.23
N PRO A 28 -41.37 56.71 -3.53
CA PRO A 28 -41.03 55.42 -4.13
C PRO A 28 -39.58 55.39 -4.62
N SER A 29 -38.70 54.75 -3.84
CA SER A 29 -37.54 54.13 -4.45
C SER A 29 -38.01 52.91 -5.25
N GLN A 30 -38.21 53.09 -6.56
CA GLN A 30 -38.32 52.00 -7.53
C GLN A 30 -36.97 51.29 -7.77
N ASP A 31 -36.09 51.18 -6.77
CA ASP A 31 -34.90 50.33 -6.86
C ASP A 31 -35.08 49.13 -5.90
N LYS A 32 -36.16 48.37 -6.12
CA LYS A 32 -36.14 46.95 -5.75
C LYS A 32 -35.14 46.29 -6.69
N ARG A 33 -33.85 46.35 -6.35
CA ARG A 33 -32.84 45.48 -6.95
C ARG A 33 -33.26 44.05 -6.63
N GLN A 34 -34.06 43.47 -7.51
CA GLN A 34 -34.30 42.05 -7.54
C GLN A 34 -32.91 41.41 -7.55
N PRO A 35 -32.62 40.48 -6.62
CA PRO A 35 -31.44 39.64 -6.78
C PRO A 35 -31.50 39.09 -8.20
N LEU A 36 -30.45 39.30 -9.00
CA LEU A 36 -30.34 38.74 -10.35
C LEU A 36 -30.74 37.27 -10.23
N ALA A 37 -31.95 36.95 -10.71
CA ALA A 37 -32.52 35.64 -10.50
C ALA A 37 -31.57 34.67 -11.17
N LEU A 38 -30.85 33.87 -10.36
CA LEU A 38 -30.08 32.76 -10.89
C LEU A 38 -31.07 31.94 -11.71
N PRO A 39 -30.77 31.66 -13.00
CA PRO A 39 -31.67 30.89 -13.83
C PRO A 39 -32.04 29.62 -13.07
N PRO A 40 -33.34 29.24 -13.05
CA PRO A 40 -33.80 28.12 -12.25
C PRO A 40 -32.92 26.92 -12.59
N ARG A 41 -32.13 26.47 -11.60
CA ARG A 41 -31.29 25.29 -11.80
C ARG A 41 -32.24 24.16 -12.13
N ARG A 42 -32.10 23.57 -13.32
CA ARG A 42 -32.80 22.33 -13.64
C ARG A 42 -32.45 21.33 -12.53
N GLY A 43 -33.47 20.76 -11.91
CA GLY A 43 -33.27 19.75 -10.87
C GLY A 43 -32.40 18.63 -11.44
N VAL A 44 -31.37 18.23 -10.69
CA VAL A 44 -30.54 17.09 -11.07
C VAL A 44 -31.44 15.86 -11.09
N SER A 45 -31.43 15.11 -12.19
CA SER A 45 -32.24 13.89 -12.29
C SER A 45 -31.74 12.82 -11.32
N LEU A 46 -32.59 11.87 -10.93
CA LEU A 46 -32.22 10.75 -10.08
C LEU A 46 -31.02 9.97 -10.65
N GLU A 47 -31.01 9.75 -11.96
CA GLU A 47 -29.95 9.03 -12.67
C GLU A 47 -28.61 9.77 -12.62
N GLU A 48 -28.62 11.10 -12.72
CA GLU A 48 -27.39 11.89 -12.61
C GLU A 48 -26.87 11.95 -11.16
N LEU A 49 -27.76 11.95 -10.16
CA LEU A 49 -27.37 11.79 -8.75
C LEU A 49 -26.73 10.43 -8.49
N GLN A 50 -27.31 9.35 -9.03
CA GLN A 50 -26.77 7.99 -8.93
C GLN A 50 -25.38 7.89 -9.58
N ARG A 51 -25.22 8.40 -10.80
CA ARG A 51 -23.91 8.45 -11.48
C ARG A 51 -22.84 9.19 -10.65
N ARG A 52 -23.21 10.29 -10.00
CA ARG A 52 -22.28 11.04 -9.13
C ARG A 52 -21.88 10.23 -7.88
N GLN A 53 -22.82 9.50 -7.29
CA GLN A 53 -22.56 8.61 -6.16
C GLN A 53 -21.64 7.46 -6.59
N GLU A 54 -21.97 6.75 -7.66
CA GLU A 54 -21.15 5.65 -8.21
C GLU A 54 -19.73 6.12 -8.53
N ALA A 55 -19.57 7.28 -9.17
CA ALA A 55 -18.24 7.84 -9.46
C ALA A 55 -17.43 8.14 -8.20
N ALA A 56 -18.08 8.54 -7.10
CA ALA A 56 -17.41 8.73 -5.81
C ALA A 56 -17.01 7.38 -5.18
N GLU A 57 -17.85 6.37 -5.31
CA GLU A 57 -17.55 5.02 -4.83
C GLU A 57 -16.38 4.39 -5.59
N GLU A 58 -16.34 4.52 -6.91
CA GLU A 58 -15.23 4.02 -7.71
C GLU A 58 -13.91 4.72 -7.39
N ARG A 59 -13.94 6.03 -7.11
CA ARG A 59 -12.75 6.73 -6.58
C ARG A 59 -12.30 6.19 -5.22
N ARG A 60 -13.24 5.88 -4.32
CA ARG A 60 -12.92 5.26 -3.03
C ARG A 60 -12.28 3.88 -3.21
N LYS A 61 -12.92 3.00 -4.00
CA LYS A 61 -12.44 1.64 -4.26
C LYS A 61 -11.08 1.63 -4.96
N SER A 62 -10.86 2.51 -5.94
CA SER A 62 -9.57 2.59 -6.64
C SER A 62 -8.43 3.04 -5.72
N GLN A 63 -8.67 4.00 -4.83
CA GLN A 63 -7.69 4.39 -3.81
C GLN A 63 -7.39 3.24 -2.85
N GLU A 64 -8.43 2.55 -2.37
CA GLU A 64 -8.27 1.38 -1.50
C GLU A 64 -7.47 0.27 -2.18
N ALA A 65 -7.79 -0.05 -3.44
CA ALA A 65 -7.07 -1.05 -4.22
C ALA A 65 -5.59 -0.67 -4.42
N ALA A 66 -5.28 0.61 -4.65
CA ALA A 66 -3.90 1.08 -4.77
C ALA A 66 -3.12 0.90 -3.45
N VAL A 67 -3.74 1.21 -2.31
CA VAL A 67 -3.15 0.99 -0.98
C VAL A 67 -2.93 -0.50 -0.72
N LEU A 68 -3.92 -1.34 -1.00
CA LEU A 68 -3.82 -2.79 -0.83
C LEU A 68 -2.71 -3.40 -1.70
N LYS A 69 -2.57 -2.92 -2.95
CA LYS A 69 -1.48 -3.33 -3.83
C LYS A 69 -0.11 -3.00 -3.23
N GLN A 70 0.09 -1.77 -2.77
CA GLN A 70 1.35 -1.38 -2.13
C GLN A 70 1.65 -2.18 -0.87
N LEU A 71 0.63 -2.50 -0.06
CA LEU A 71 0.78 -3.35 1.11
C LEU A 71 1.16 -4.77 0.72
N ALA A 72 0.54 -5.35 -0.31
CA ALA A 72 0.89 -6.67 -0.81
C ALA A 72 2.34 -6.73 -1.31
N GLU A 73 2.78 -5.73 -2.09
CA GLU A 73 4.17 -5.61 -2.54
C GLU A 73 5.17 -5.53 -1.37
N LYS A 74 4.85 -4.77 -0.32
CA LYS A 74 5.70 -4.70 0.88
C LYS A 74 5.83 -6.05 1.57
N ARG A 75 4.71 -6.78 1.74
CA ARG A 75 4.71 -8.11 2.36
C ARG A 75 5.47 -9.14 1.53
N GLU A 76 5.41 -9.04 0.20
CA GLU A 76 6.20 -9.89 -0.69
C GLU A 76 7.70 -9.62 -0.51
N ARG A 77 8.13 -8.36 -0.53
CA ARG A 77 9.54 -7.98 -0.29
C ARG A 77 10.05 -8.46 1.07
N GLU A 78 9.25 -8.33 2.13
CA GLU A 78 9.60 -8.86 3.46
C GLU A 78 9.86 -10.38 3.43
N ARG A 79 9.00 -11.15 2.74
CA ARG A 79 9.18 -12.59 2.58
C ARG A 79 10.42 -12.92 1.76
N GLU A 80 10.67 -12.20 0.68
CA GLU A 80 11.86 -12.38 -0.17
C GLU A 80 13.15 -12.14 0.62
N VAL A 81 13.20 -11.08 1.42
CA VAL A 81 14.37 -10.76 2.27
C VAL A 81 14.64 -11.88 3.27
N LEU A 82 13.61 -12.34 3.99
CA LEU A 82 13.77 -13.43 4.96
C LEU A 82 14.20 -14.74 4.30
N HIS A 83 13.60 -15.05 3.14
CA HIS A 83 13.94 -16.24 2.38
C HIS A 83 15.38 -16.18 1.86
N LYS A 84 15.81 -15.04 1.33
CA LYS A 84 17.18 -14.82 0.86
C LYS A 84 18.19 -14.94 1.99
N ALA A 85 17.94 -14.32 3.15
CA ALA A 85 18.81 -14.44 4.31
C ALA A 85 18.97 -15.91 4.76
N ARG A 86 17.87 -16.68 4.75
CA ARG A 86 17.91 -18.12 5.04
C ARG A 86 18.71 -18.91 3.99
N GLN A 87 18.51 -18.61 2.71
CA GLN A 87 19.25 -19.26 1.63
C GLN A 87 20.75 -18.99 1.71
N GLU A 88 21.16 -17.75 1.93
CA GLU A 88 22.56 -17.36 2.05
C GLU A 88 23.23 -18.06 3.24
N ASN A 89 22.53 -18.14 4.39
CA ASN A 89 23.02 -18.88 5.55
C ASN A 89 23.21 -20.39 5.24
N SER A 90 22.23 -21.01 4.59
CA SER A 90 22.33 -22.41 4.17
C SER A 90 23.43 -22.63 3.13
N ALA A 91 23.62 -21.69 2.19
CA ALA A 91 24.68 -21.75 1.19
C ALA A 91 26.07 -21.64 1.83
N PHE A 92 26.23 -20.76 2.83
CA PHE A 92 27.48 -20.63 3.56
C PHE A 92 27.82 -21.92 4.32
N SER A 93 26.84 -22.51 5.01
CA SER A 93 27.00 -23.78 5.73
C SER A 93 27.44 -24.90 4.78
N ARG A 94 26.76 -25.06 3.64
CA ARG A 94 27.11 -26.07 2.62
C ARG A 94 28.52 -25.88 2.07
N LYS A 95 28.88 -24.66 1.66
CA LYS A 95 30.21 -24.37 1.13
C LYS A 95 31.32 -24.64 2.15
N THR A 96 31.05 -24.35 3.42
CA THR A 96 32.00 -24.59 4.51
C THR A 96 32.16 -26.09 4.76
N GLU A 97 31.07 -26.83 4.74
CA GLU A 97 31.06 -28.29 4.89
C GLU A 97 31.79 -28.99 3.75
N GLU A 98 31.48 -28.65 2.49
CA GLU A 98 32.16 -29.18 1.30
C GLU A 98 33.68 -28.95 1.38
N LYS A 99 34.10 -27.75 1.80
CA LYS A 99 35.52 -27.42 1.94
C LYS A 99 36.19 -28.23 3.05
N LEU A 100 35.48 -28.50 4.15
CA LEU A 100 35.99 -29.35 5.23
C LEU A 100 36.13 -30.79 4.75
N GLN A 101 35.09 -31.34 4.13
CA GLN A 101 35.08 -32.70 3.59
C GLN A 101 36.25 -32.91 2.63
N HIS A 102 36.44 -32.00 1.67
CA HIS A 102 37.55 -32.05 0.74
C HIS A 102 38.92 -32.04 1.44
N LYS A 103 39.11 -31.18 2.45
CA LYS A 103 40.36 -31.15 3.23
C LYS A 103 40.60 -32.45 4.00
N MET A 104 39.54 -33.05 4.54
CA MET A 104 39.64 -34.32 5.26
C MET A 104 40.01 -35.48 4.33
N GLU A 105 39.44 -35.49 3.12
CA GLU A 105 39.76 -36.48 2.08
C GLU A 105 41.22 -36.37 1.63
N VAL A 106 41.68 -35.16 1.30
CA VAL A 106 43.09 -34.90 0.95
C VAL A 106 44.03 -35.26 2.11
N ASN A 107 43.65 -34.98 3.36
CA ASN A 107 44.46 -35.38 4.52
C ASN A 107 44.57 -36.90 4.65
N LYS A 108 43.47 -37.61 4.44
CA LYS A 108 43.40 -39.07 4.47
C LYS A 108 44.29 -39.68 3.39
N GLU A 109 44.13 -39.25 2.13
CA GLU A 109 44.94 -39.73 1.01
C GLU A 109 46.44 -39.48 1.26
N ASN A 110 46.80 -38.29 1.74
CA ASN A 110 48.19 -37.98 2.07
C ASN A 110 48.75 -38.87 3.20
N ARG A 111 47.93 -39.20 4.19
CA ARG A 111 48.32 -40.11 5.28
C ARG A 111 48.52 -41.52 4.75
N GLU A 112 47.62 -41.99 3.88
CA GLU A 112 47.70 -43.31 3.25
C GLU A 112 48.93 -43.43 2.35
N ALA A 113 49.22 -42.40 1.53
CA ALA A 113 50.42 -42.36 0.69
C ALA A 113 51.71 -42.46 1.52
N ARG A 114 51.84 -41.70 2.61
CA ARG A 114 53.00 -41.77 3.51
C ARG A 114 53.15 -43.14 4.17
N LEU A 115 52.04 -43.75 4.60
CA LEU A 115 52.06 -45.09 5.19
C LEU A 115 52.46 -46.13 4.13
N HIS A 116 51.91 -46.02 2.93
CA HIS A 116 52.24 -46.91 1.82
C HIS A 116 53.74 -46.86 1.50
N GLU A 117 54.30 -45.66 1.34
CA GLU A 117 55.73 -45.45 1.09
C GLU A 117 56.60 -46.05 2.20
N GLN A 118 56.25 -45.83 3.47
CA GLN A 118 56.97 -46.44 4.60
C GLN A 118 56.90 -47.97 4.59
N THR A 119 55.74 -48.55 4.27
CA THR A 119 55.59 -50.01 4.20
C THR A 119 56.37 -50.61 3.03
N HIS A 120 56.36 -49.97 1.86
CA HIS A 120 57.17 -50.38 0.72
C HIS A 120 58.66 -50.33 1.03
N SER A 121 59.15 -49.21 1.58
CA SER A 121 60.55 -49.07 1.98
C SER A 121 60.99 -50.15 2.98
N LYS A 122 60.14 -50.52 3.94
CA LYS A 122 60.40 -51.61 4.89
C LYS A 122 60.45 -52.98 4.20
N LYS A 123 59.55 -53.27 3.26
CA LYS A 123 59.56 -54.52 2.47
C LYS A 123 60.82 -54.63 1.62
N ASP A 124 61.22 -53.56 0.94
CA ASP A 124 62.42 -53.55 0.09
C ASP A 124 63.69 -53.79 0.90
N LYS A 125 63.81 -53.16 2.08
CA LYS A 125 64.93 -53.42 3.01
C LYS A 125 64.96 -54.89 3.46
N LYS A 126 63.81 -55.48 3.80
CA LYS A 126 63.71 -56.90 4.19
C LYS A 126 64.11 -57.83 3.06
N ASN A 127 63.67 -57.56 1.83
CA ASN A 127 64.02 -58.37 0.66
C ASN A 127 65.53 -58.33 0.36
N LYS A 128 66.17 -57.15 0.45
CA LYS A 128 67.63 -57.02 0.29
C LYS A 128 68.41 -57.82 1.33
N ILE A 129 67.95 -57.83 2.59
CA ILE A 129 68.57 -58.64 3.65
C ILE A 129 68.47 -60.14 3.35
N ASN A 130 67.33 -60.60 2.80
CA ASN A 130 67.13 -62.01 2.50
C ASN A 130 67.92 -62.49 1.27
N LEU A 131 68.22 -61.61 0.31
CA LEU A 131 68.98 -61.96 -0.90
C LEU A 131 70.49 -62.02 -0.66
N ASN A 132 70.97 -61.39 0.41
CA ASN A 132 72.38 -61.38 0.82
C ASN A 132 72.73 -62.46 1.86
N LYS A 133 71.84 -63.44 2.06
CA LYS A 133 72.04 -64.64 2.89
C LYS A 133 72.09 -65.86 1.99
#